data_AF-A0A843HPL1-F1
#
_entry.id   AF-A0A843HPL1-F1
#
_cell.length_a   1.000
_cell.length_b   1.000
_cell.length_c   1.000
_cell.angle_alpha   90.00
_cell.angle_beta   90.00
_cell.angle_gamma   90.00
#
_symmetry.space_group_name_H-M   'P 1'
#
loop_
_entity.id
_entity.type
_entity.pdbx_description
1 polymer ?
#
loop_
_entity_poly.entity_id
_entity_poly.type
_entity_poly.pdbx_seq_one_letter_code
_entity_poly.pdbx_strand_id
1 'polypeptide(L)'
;MSRPAVYKESIKKMLAEGVPVSVIAETLGCALSTINNYRSCKAWRPSLNEPDGFAWCSRCQQYYPRDMFNRDRLHKNGLQHICKNCNREMAKRFRKKQKDLKGK
;
A
#
# COMPACT_ATOMS: atom_id res chain seq x y z
N MET A 1 10.69 -3.16 -2.29
CA MET A 1 9.97 -4.05 -3.23
C MET A 1 8.74 -3.32 -3.72
N SER A 2 8.62 -3.27 -5.04
CA SER A 2 8.09 -2.14 -5.80
C SER A 2 6.60 -1.90 -5.62
N ARG A 3 6.26 -0.61 -5.42
CA ARG A 3 4.94 -0.03 -5.72
C ARG A 3 4.50 -0.56 -7.09
N PRO A 4 3.25 -0.98 -7.30
CA PRO A 4 2.85 -1.68 -8.52
C PRO A 4 3.33 -0.91 -9.74
N ALA A 5 4.31 -1.50 -10.43
CA ALA A 5 5.05 -0.89 -11.54
C ALA A 5 4.11 -0.51 -12.69
N VAL A 6 2.97 -1.19 -12.75
CA VAL A 6 1.90 -1.04 -13.73
C VAL A 6 1.47 0.43 -13.91
N TYR A 7 1.32 1.21 -12.84
CA TYR A 7 0.85 2.61 -12.95
C TYR A 7 1.91 3.54 -13.58
N LYS A 8 3.18 3.38 -13.19
CA LYS A 8 4.27 4.22 -13.70
C LYS A 8 4.54 3.92 -15.17
N GLU A 9 4.41 2.65 -15.58
CA GLU A 9 4.55 2.23 -16.97
C GLU A 9 3.39 2.70 -17.83
N SER A 10 2.14 2.60 -17.34
CA SER A 10 0.97 3.13 -18.06
C SER A 10 1.04 4.65 -18.26
N ILE A 11 1.41 5.43 -17.24
CA ILE A 11 1.60 6.89 -17.41
C ILE A 11 2.71 7.19 -18.40
N LYS A 12 3.87 6.51 -18.30
CA LYS A 12 4.99 6.72 -19.22
C LYS A 12 4.59 6.45 -20.66
N LYS A 13 3.77 5.42 -20.89
CA LYS A 13 3.24 5.10 -22.22
C LYS A 13 2.34 6.21 -22.74
N MET A 14 1.35 6.66 -21.95
CA MET A 14 0.45 7.76 -22.33
C MET A 14 1.20 9.09 -22.57
N LEU A 15 2.23 9.39 -21.76
CA LEU A 15 3.09 10.55 -21.97
C LEU A 15 3.92 10.43 -23.26
N ALA A 16 4.42 9.23 -23.59
CA ALA A 16 5.15 8.98 -24.82
C ALA A 16 4.25 9.07 -26.06
N GLU A 17 2.96 8.76 -25.91
CA GLU A 17 1.92 8.95 -26.94
C GLU A 17 1.50 10.43 -27.10
N GLY A 18 2.10 11.36 -26.33
CA GLY A 18 1.83 12.79 -26.41
C GLY A 18 0.55 13.23 -25.70
N VAL A 19 -0.05 12.37 -24.88
CA VAL A 19 -1.26 12.71 -24.13
C VAL A 19 -0.91 13.73 -23.03
N PRO A 20 -1.62 14.88 -22.96
CA PRO A 20 -1.35 15.88 -21.93
C PRO A 20 -1.68 15.34 -20.53
N VAL A 21 -0.88 15.78 -19.54
CA VAL A 21 -0.99 15.34 -18.14
C VAL A 21 -2.36 15.59 -17.51
N SER A 22 -3.14 16.55 -18.01
CA SER A 22 -4.51 16.84 -17.58
C SER A 22 -5.48 15.70 -17.92
N VAL A 23 -5.44 15.22 -19.16
CA VAL A 23 -6.30 14.12 -19.63
C VAL A 23 -5.94 12.82 -18.91
N ILE A 24 -4.65 12.58 -18.67
CA ILE A 24 -4.17 11.43 -17.89
C ILE A 24 -4.67 11.52 -16.43
N ALA A 25 -4.68 12.72 -15.83
CA ALA A 25 -5.18 12.96 -14.48
C ALA A 25 -6.68 12.64 -14.38
N GLU A 26 -7.47 13.12 -15.34
CA GLU A 26 -8.92 12.88 -15.39
C GLU A 26 -9.23 11.39 -15.59
N THR A 27 -8.57 10.74 -16.55
CA THR A 27 -8.77 9.32 -16.88
C THR A 27 -8.47 8.40 -15.71
N LEU A 28 -7.42 8.72 -14.94
CA LEU A 28 -6.96 7.89 -13.82
C LEU A 28 -7.56 8.32 -12.47
N GLY A 29 -8.38 9.39 -12.44
CA GLY A 29 -8.92 9.94 -11.20
C GLY A 29 -7.81 10.41 -10.23
N CYS A 30 -6.74 10.99 -10.78
CA CYS A 30 -5.54 11.37 -10.05
C CYS A 30 -5.31 12.89 -10.11
N ALA A 31 -4.73 13.48 -9.05
CA ALA A 31 -4.37 14.89 -9.08
C ALA A 31 -3.18 15.14 -10.04
N LEU A 32 -3.17 16.26 -10.78
CA LEU A 32 -2.07 16.69 -11.66
C LEU A 32 -0.68 16.62 -11.00
N SER A 33 -0.59 17.03 -9.74
CA SER A 33 0.64 16.99 -8.93
C SER A 33 1.19 15.58 -8.69
N THR A 34 0.34 14.57 -8.85
CA THR A 34 0.68 13.15 -8.72
C THR A 34 1.39 12.64 -9.97
N ILE A 35 0.93 13.06 -11.15
CA ILE A 35 1.52 12.69 -12.44
C ILE A 35 2.88 13.37 -12.60
N ASN A 36 2.97 14.67 -12.31
CA ASN A 36 4.21 15.45 -12.44
C ASN A 36 5.35 14.94 -11.54
N ASN A 37 5.05 14.43 -10.35
CA ASN A 37 6.05 13.93 -9.41
C ASN A 37 6.23 12.40 -9.47
N TYR A 38 5.56 11.70 -10.40
CA TYR A 38 5.39 10.24 -10.38
C TYR A 38 5.05 9.71 -8.98
N ARG A 39 4.32 10.52 -8.21
CA ARG A 39 3.93 10.18 -6.85
C ARG A 39 2.76 9.21 -6.96
N SER A 40 2.61 8.33 -5.99
CA SER A 40 1.50 7.38 -5.96
C SER A 40 0.18 8.15 -5.84
N CYS A 41 -0.76 7.95 -6.76
CA CYS A 41 -2.11 8.48 -6.62
C CYS A 41 -2.73 8.09 -5.29
N LYS A 42 -3.41 9.06 -4.66
CA LYS A 42 -4.30 8.79 -3.52
C LYS A 42 -5.34 7.71 -3.87
N ALA A 43 -5.80 7.66 -5.13
CA ALA A 43 -6.71 6.65 -5.65
C ALA A 43 -6.17 5.20 -5.58
N TRP A 44 -4.85 5.01 -5.44
CA TRP A 44 -4.20 3.70 -5.30
C TRP A 44 -3.67 3.46 -3.88
N ARG A 45 -4.21 4.15 -2.87
CA ARG A 45 -4.03 3.74 -1.48
C ARG A 45 -4.94 2.53 -1.26
N PRO A 46 -4.42 1.30 -1.11
CA PRO A 46 -5.25 0.11 -0.94
C PRO A 46 -6.11 0.20 0.33
N SER A 47 -5.68 1.02 1.29
CA SER A 47 -6.40 1.37 2.52
C SER A 47 -7.53 2.40 2.34
N LEU A 48 -7.85 2.80 1.10
CA LEU A 48 -8.92 3.76 0.79
C LEU A 48 -9.99 3.14 -0.11
N ASN A 49 -9.65 2.10 -0.89
CA ASN A 49 -10.57 1.32 -1.71
C ASN A 49 -10.87 -0.04 -1.07
N GLU A 50 -10.96 -0.09 0.27
CA GLU A 50 -11.28 -1.31 0.99
C GLU A 50 -12.78 -1.61 0.82
N PRO A 51 -13.17 -2.78 0.29
CA PRO A 51 -14.57 -3.18 0.30
C PRO A 51 -15.06 -3.26 1.76
N ASP A 52 -16.32 -2.92 2.00
CA ASP A 52 -16.87 -2.82 3.35
C ASP A 52 -16.67 -4.15 4.12
N GLY A 53 -16.02 -4.08 5.29
CA GLY A 53 -15.66 -5.26 6.08
C GLY A 53 -14.33 -5.95 5.73
N PHE A 54 -13.59 -5.50 4.72
CA PHE A 54 -12.26 -6.00 4.36
C PHE A 54 -11.17 -4.98 4.71
N ALA A 55 -9.93 -5.46 4.79
CA ALA A 55 -8.74 -4.65 4.94
C ALA A 55 -7.58 -5.20 4.10
N TRP A 56 -6.71 -4.29 3.64
CA TRP A 56 -5.56 -4.64 2.81
C TRP A 56 -4.33 -4.99 3.64
N CYS A 57 -3.72 -6.15 3.38
CA CYS A 57 -2.43 -6.51 3.97
C CYS A 57 -1.28 -6.03 3.08
N SER A 58 -0.43 -5.12 3.59
CA SER A 58 0.71 -4.60 2.81
C SER A 58 1.80 -5.63 2.49
N ARG A 59 1.85 -6.74 3.26
CA ARG A 59 2.82 -7.83 3.10
C ARG A 59 2.34 -8.88 2.10
N CYS A 60 1.10 -9.32 2.24
CA CYS A 60 0.47 -10.30 1.34
C CYS A 60 -0.03 -9.67 0.04
N GLN A 61 -0.23 -8.35 0.02
CA GLN A 61 -0.80 -7.59 -1.09
C GLN A 61 -2.17 -8.13 -1.53
N GLN A 62 -3.02 -8.45 -0.55
CA GLN A 62 -4.35 -9.01 -0.75
C GLN A 62 -5.32 -8.43 0.29
N TYR A 63 -6.61 -8.41 -0.08
CA TYR A 63 -7.70 -8.07 0.82
C TYR A 63 -8.09 -9.28 1.66
N TYR A 64 -8.15 -9.08 2.97
CA TYR A 64 -8.63 -10.07 3.92
C TYR A 64 -9.75 -9.46 4.77
N PRO A 65 -10.64 -10.26 5.34
CA PRO A 65 -11.65 -9.74 6.26
C PRO A 65 -10.98 -9.04 7.44
N ARG A 66 -11.62 -7.98 7.97
CA ARG A 66 -11.08 -7.20 9.11
C ARG A 66 -10.76 -8.05 10.34
N ASP A 67 -11.45 -9.20 10.51
CA ASP A 67 -11.17 -10.14 11.59
C ASP A 67 -9.76 -10.77 11.50
N MET A 68 -9.19 -10.87 10.30
CA MET A 68 -7.84 -11.39 10.09
C MET A 68 -6.74 -10.37 10.43
N PHE A 69 -7.11 -9.18 10.90
CA PHE A 69 -6.20 -8.14 11.34
C PHE A 69 -6.28 -7.95 12.85
N ASN A 70 -5.17 -7.52 13.44
CA ASN A 70 -5.15 -7.16 14.85
C ASN A 70 -5.66 -5.72 15.01
N ARG A 71 -6.39 -5.48 16.10
CA ARG A 71 -6.83 -4.14 16.48
C ARG A 71 -5.61 -3.29 16.86
N ASP A 72 -5.51 -2.11 16.26
CA ASP A 72 -4.49 -1.11 16.56
C ASP A 72 -5.14 0.26 16.65
N ARG A 73 -5.24 0.79 17.87
CA ARG A 73 -5.88 2.07 18.17
C ARG A 73 -5.07 3.27 17.67
N LEU A 74 -3.79 3.08 17.34
CA LEU A 74 -2.93 4.14 16.82
C LEU A 74 -3.16 4.38 15.33
N HIS A 75 -3.74 3.41 14.62
CA HIS A 75 -4.05 3.53 13.20
C HIS A 75 -5.42 4.17 12.98
N LYS A 76 -5.53 4.99 11.92
CA LYS A 76 -6.76 5.69 11.54
C LYS A 76 -7.98 4.77 11.42
N ASN A 77 -7.77 3.53 10.96
CA ASN A 77 -8.83 2.54 10.75
C ASN A 77 -9.01 1.61 11.96
N GLY A 78 -8.30 1.82 13.07
CA GLY A 78 -8.36 0.95 14.25
C GLY A 78 -7.76 -0.45 14.05
N LEU A 79 -7.09 -0.70 12.92
CA LEU A 79 -6.56 -2.00 12.50
C LEU A 79 -5.11 -1.87 12.03
N GLN A 80 -4.35 -2.95 12.22
CA GLN A 80 -3.01 -3.09 11.66
C GLN A 80 -3.01 -3.06 10.13
N HIS A 81 -1.90 -2.59 9.54
CA HIS A 81 -1.67 -2.59 8.09
C HIS A 81 -1.24 -3.98 7.54
N ILE A 82 -1.16 -4.99 8.40
CA ILE A 82 -0.75 -6.37 8.09
C ILE A 82 -1.68 -7.39 8.75
N CYS A 83 -1.86 -8.55 8.09
CA CYS A 83 -2.66 -9.63 8.64
C CYS A 83 -1.98 -10.30 9.85
N LYS A 84 -2.77 -11.03 10.65
CA LYS A 84 -2.33 -11.79 11.83
C LYS A 84 -1.14 -12.72 11.54
N ASN A 85 -1.13 -13.37 10.38
CA ASN A 85 -0.05 -14.27 10.00
C ASN A 85 1.28 -13.52 9.79
N CYS A 86 1.25 -12.46 8.99
CA CYS A 86 2.41 -11.60 8.79
C CYS A 86 2.88 -10.94 10.09
N ASN A 87 1.95 -10.56 10.97
CA ASN A 87 2.28 -10.01 12.27
C ASN A 87 3.01 -11.05 13.15
N ARG A 88 2.55 -12.31 13.16
CA ARG A 88 3.21 -13.41 13.88
C ARG A 88 4.62 -13.66 13.35
N GLU A 89 4.80 -13.68 12.03
CA GLU A 89 6.13 -13.80 11.43
C GLU A 89 7.05 -12.63 11.79
N MET A 90 6.52 -11.41 11.76
CA MET A 90 7.26 -10.21 12.12
C MET A 90 7.69 -10.25 13.59
N ALA A 91 6.78 -10.62 14.50
CA ALA A 91 7.09 -10.78 15.92
C ALA A 91 8.19 -11.83 16.17
N LYS A 92 8.17 -12.97 15.45
CA LYS A 92 9.25 -13.97 15.53
C LYS A 92 10.59 -13.38 15.12
N ARG A 93 10.64 -12.64 14.01
CA ARG A 93 11.87 -11.98 13.52
C ARG A 93 12.40 -10.94 14.51
N PHE A 94 11.52 -10.12 15.09
CA PHE A 94 11.89 -9.12 16.09
C PHE A 94 12.45 -9.77 17.37
N ARG A 95 11.81 -10.84 17.87
CA ARG A 95 12.31 -11.59 19.03
C ARG A 95 13.69 -12.18 18.76
N LYS A 96 13.92 -12.74 17.57
CA LYS A 96 15.25 -13.26 17.18
C LYS A 96 16.29 -12.13 17.18
N LYS A 97 16.01 -11.03 16.48
CA LYS A 97 16.92 -9.87 16.42
C LYS A 97 17.23 -9.29 17.80
N GLN A 98 16.25 -9.23 18.71
CA GLN A 98 16.49 -8.77 20.08
C GLN A 98 17.40 -9.72 20.87
N LYS A 99 17.27 -11.03 20.70
CA LYS A 99 18.21 -12.00 21.30
C LYS A 99 19.63 -11.79 20.77
N ASP A 100 19.76 -11.64 19.46
CA ASP A 100 21.07 -11.42 18.80
C ASP A 100 21.72 -10.10 19.24
N LEU A 101 20.92 -9.05 19.50
CA LEU A 101 21.42 -7.75 19.99
C LEU A 101 21.82 -7.77 21.47
N LYS A 102 21.16 -8.59 22.29
CA LYS A 102 21.38 -8.64 23.74
C LYS A 102 22.47 -9.63 24.16
N GLY A 103 22.93 -10.48 23.23
CA GLY A 103 24.03 -11.43 23.40
C GLY A 103 25.37 -10.95 22.83
N LYS A 104 25.51 -9.65 22.54
CA LYS A 104 26.77 -9.00 22.20
C LYS A 104 27.34 -8.25 23.39
#